data_AF-A0A1D8UW31-F1
#
_entry.id   AF-A0A1D8UW31-F1
#
_cell.length_a   1.000
_cell.length_b   1.000
_cell.length_c   1.000
_cell.angle_alpha   90.00
_cell.angle_beta   90.00
_cell.angle_gamma   90.00
#
_symmetry.space_group_name_H-M   'P 1'
#
loop_
_entity.id
_entity.type
_entity.pdbx_description
1 polymer ?
#
loop_
_entity_poly.entity_id
_entity_poly.type
_entity_poly.pdbx_seq_one_letter_code
_entity_poly.pdbx_strand_id
1 'polypeptide(L)'
;MRAFWAGLSIMFALPSSAYAVGCLHSAANFHFPAQPLGSALTNLSHQTHCPILVDRSLVAHKKAPAVDGRYTPSEALRLLTGGTNLEFVLGQDGFLMHPAEYDEAQHQKTG
;
A
#
# COMPACT_ATOMS: atom_id res chain seq x y z
N MET A 1 -41.73 -21.35 47.13
CA MET A 1 -40.86 -20.17 47.33
C MET A 1 -39.56 -20.37 46.53
N ARG A 2 -39.46 -19.67 45.39
CA ARG A 2 -38.25 -19.10 44.72
C ARG A 2 -36.94 -19.91 44.75
N ALA A 3 -36.72 -20.78 43.76
CA ALA A 3 -35.37 -21.19 43.35
C ALA A 3 -34.87 -20.19 42.30
N PHE A 4 -33.86 -19.40 42.69
CA PHE A 4 -33.26 -18.33 41.91
C PHE A 4 -32.47 -18.89 40.72
N TRP A 5 -32.98 -18.70 39.51
CA TRP A 5 -32.21 -18.80 38.28
C TRP A 5 -31.33 -17.55 38.14
N ALA A 6 -30.04 -17.68 38.42
CA ALA A 6 -29.06 -16.64 38.13
C ALA A 6 -28.73 -16.68 36.63
N GLY A 7 -29.42 -15.85 35.85
CA GLY A 7 -29.14 -15.64 34.44
C GLY A 7 -27.76 -15.00 34.26
N LEU A 8 -26.85 -15.74 33.64
CA LEU A 8 -25.49 -15.31 33.31
C LEU A 8 -25.54 -14.43 32.04
N SER A 9 -25.61 -13.10 32.20
CA SER A 9 -25.48 -12.17 31.07
C SER A 9 -24.03 -12.10 30.62
N ILE A 10 -23.72 -12.71 29.48
CA ILE A 10 -22.43 -12.56 28.80
C ILE A 10 -22.50 -11.29 27.95
N MET A 11 -21.82 -10.22 28.39
CA MET A 11 -21.62 -9.01 27.59
C MET A 11 -20.40 -9.20 26.69
N PHE A 12 -20.64 -9.55 25.42
CA PHE A 12 -19.61 -9.75 24.41
C PHE A 12 -19.15 -8.38 23.89
N ALA A 13 -18.12 -7.79 24.50
CA ALA A 13 -17.41 -6.66 23.92
C ALA A 13 -16.38 -7.21 22.91
N LEU A 14 -16.65 -7.08 21.61
CA LEU A 14 -15.68 -7.39 20.57
C LEU A 14 -14.67 -6.23 20.47
N PRO A 15 -13.37 -6.45 20.71
CA PRO A 15 -12.36 -5.48 20.32
C PRO A 15 -12.31 -5.44 18.79
N SER A 16 -12.61 -4.28 18.18
CA SER A 16 -12.33 -4.03 16.77
C SER A 16 -10.82 -4.06 16.57
N SER A 17 -10.30 -5.17 16.07
CA SER A 17 -8.93 -5.25 15.58
C SER A 17 -8.82 -4.35 14.36
N ALA A 18 -8.43 -3.09 14.58
CA ALA A 18 -7.88 -2.27 13.52
C ALA A 18 -6.58 -2.97 13.07
N TYR A 19 -6.63 -3.66 11.93
CA TYR A 19 -5.44 -4.17 11.26
C TYR A 19 -4.67 -2.97 10.75
N ALA A 20 -3.85 -2.37 11.62
CA ALA A 20 -2.95 -1.31 11.22
C ALA A 20 -1.95 -1.92 10.23
N VAL A 21 -1.78 -1.27 9.07
CA VAL A 21 -0.82 -1.64 8.03
C VAL A 21 0.60 -1.43 8.55
N GLY A 22 1.07 -2.34 9.40
CA GLY A 22 2.38 -2.29 10.05
C GLY A 22 3.54 -2.47 9.09
N CYS A 23 3.27 -3.02 7.91
CA CYS A 23 4.27 -3.22 6.88
C CYS A 23 4.78 -1.89 6.30
N LEU A 24 3.99 -0.81 6.31
CA LEU A 24 4.38 0.47 5.71
C LEU A 24 5.45 1.25 6.48
N HIS A 25 5.61 0.95 7.76
CA HIS A 25 6.36 1.79 8.70
C HIS A 25 7.70 1.16 9.10
N SER A 26 7.97 -0.09 8.70
CA SER A 26 9.22 -0.78 9.03
C SER A 26 10.31 -0.44 8.03
N ALA A 27 11.23 0.44 8.42
CA ALA A 27 12.41 0.75 7.62
C ALA A 27 13.32 -0.47 7.47
N ALA A 28 13.53 -0.89 6.21
CA ALA A 28 14.37 -2.02 5.83
C ALA A 28 15.51 -1.55 4.93
N ASN A 29 16.56 -2.36 4.85
CA ASN A 29 17.61 -2.13 3.86
C ASN A 29 17.11 -2.63 2.50
N PHE A 30 17.08 -1.74 1.53
CA PHE A 30 16.69 -2.04 0.16
C PHE A 30 17.90 -1.88 -0.75
N HIS A 31 18.10 -2.89 -1.60
CA HIS A 31 19.15 -2.93 -2.61
C HIS A 31 18.49 -3.29 -3.94
N PHE A 32 17.95 -2.28 -4.61
CA PHE A 32 17.29 -2.44 -5.90
C PHE A 32 18.19 -1.86 -7.00
N PRO A 33 18.76 -2.70 -7.88
CA PRO A 33 19.45 -2.18 -9.06
C PRO A 33 18.44 -1.55 -10.03
N ALA A 34 18.94 -0.73 -10.96
CA ALA A 34 18.14 -0.15 -12.04
C ALA A 34 17.49 -1.27 -12.86
N GLN A 35 16.17 -1.40 -12.76
CA GLN A 35 15.42 -2.55 -13.28
C GLN A 35 14.05 -2.12 -13.84
N PRO A 36 13.35 -3.00 -14.57
CA PRO A 36 11.98 -2.73 -15.00
C PRO A 36 11.08 -2.41 -13.80
N LEU A 37 10.26 -1.37 -13.91
CA LEU A 37 9.46 -0.88 -12.78
C LEU A 37 8.56 -1.99 -12.21
N GLY A 38 7.90 -2.77 -13.07
CA GLY A 38 7.08 -3.90 -12.62
C GLY A 38 7.83 -4.90 -11.74
N SER A 39 9.09 -5.24 -12.09
CA SER A 39 9.92 -6.15 -11.29
C SER A 39 10.32 -5.53 -9.94
N ALA A 40 10.65 -4.24 -9.92
CA ALA A 40 11.00 -3.53 -8.68
C ALA A 40 9.82 -3.54 -7.70
N LEU A 41 8.60 -3.31 -8.19
CA LEU A 41 7.39 -3.31 -7.38
C LEU A 41 7.05 -4.69 -6.83
N THR A 42 7.19 -5.75 -7.65
CA THR A 42 7.02 -7.13 -7.18
C THR A 42 8.03 -7.47 -6.08
N ASN A 43 9.31 -7.11 -6.26
CA ASN A 43 10.34 -7.33 -5.25
C ASN A 43 10.07 -6.56 -3.95
N LEU A 44 9.65 -5.30 -4.06
CA LEU A 44 9.26 -4.50 -2.90
C LEU A 44 8.09 -5.14 -2.15
N SER A 45 7.04 -5.56 -2.85
CA SER A 45 5.89 -6.24 -2.26
C SER A 45 6.29 -7.52 -1.54
N HIS A 46 7.16 -8.33 -2.13
CA HIS A 46 7.69 -9.56 -1.53
C HIS A 46 8.51 -9.27 -0.26
N GLN A 47 9.39 -8.26 -0.29
CA GLN A 47 10.27 -7.98 0.84
C GLN A 47 9.51 -7.35 2.02
N THR A 48 8.51 -6.54 1.72
CA THR A 48 7.76 -5.77 2.72
C THR A 48 6.50 -6.48 3.18
N HIS A 49 6.06 -7.50 2.45
CA HIS A 49 4.76 -8.16 2.62
C HIS A 49 3.58 -7.18 2.52
N CYS A 50 3.79 -6.00 1.92
CA CYS A 50 2.72 -5.08 1.59
C CYS A 50 2.19 -5.41 0.18
N PRO A 51 0.88 -5.63 0.00
CA PRO A 51 0.31 -5.77 -1.33
C PRO A 51 0.40 -4.44 -2.09
N ILE A 52 0.86 -4.50 -3.33
CA ILE A 52 0.96 -3.36 -4.24
C ILE A 52 0.11 -3.67 -5.47
N LEU A 53 -0.95 -2.89 -5.65
CA LEU A 53 -1.91 -3.00 -6.74
C LEU A 53 -1.58 -1.96 -7.79
N VAL A 54 -1.24 -2.43 -8.99
CA VAL A 54 -0.92 -1.59 -10.13
C VAL A 54 -1.35 -2.26 -11.42
N ASP A 55 -1.82 -1.47 -12.38
CA ASP A 55 -2.08 -2.00 -13.71
C ASP A 55 -0.75 -2.28 -14.45
N ARG A 56 -0.63 -3.47 -15.03
CA ARG A 56 0.61 -3.89 -15.70
C ARG A 56 0.96 -3.00 -16.90
N SER A 57 -0.03 -2.40 -17.54
CA SER A 57 0.17 -1.51 -18.69
C SER A 57 0.84 -0.19 -18.29
N LEU A 58 0.61 0.27 -17.05
CA LEU A 58 1.19 1.50 -16.51
C LEU A 58 2.69 1.37 -16.20
N VAL A 59 3.11 0.17 -15.82
CA VAL A 59 4.52 -0.14 -15.51
C VAL A 59 5.26 -0.77 -16.70
N ALA A 60 4.53 -1.16 -17.74
CA ALA A 60 5.10 -1.65 -18.99
C ALA A 60 6.00 -0.57 -19.62
N HIS A 61 7.20 -0.95 -20.04
CA HIS A 61 8.23 -0.06 -20.60
C HIS A 61 8.77 1.04 -19.66
N LYS A 62 8.36 1.09 -18.39
CA LYS A 62 8.94 2.00 -17.39
C LYS A 62 10.14 1.34 -16.71
N LYS A 63 11.16 2.14 -16.37
CA LYS A 63 12.33 1.71 -15.60
C LYS A 63 12.37 2.45 -14.28
N ALA A 64 12.66 1.72 -13.21
CA ALA A 64 12.92 2.29 -11.91
C ALA A 64 14.41 2.63 -11.78
N PRO A 65 14.76 3.74 -11.12
CA PRO A 65 16.14 4.04 -10.77
C PRO A 65 16.67 3.03 -9.75
N ALA A 66 18.00 2.99 -9.59
CA ALA A 66 18.60 2.22 -8.51
C ALA A 66 18.28 2.88 -7.16
N VAL A 67 17.87 2.07 -6.18
CA VAL A 67 17.56 2.50 -4.82
C VAL A 67 18.39 1.64 -3.87
N ASP A 68 19.29 2.29 -3.13
CA ASP A 68 20.23 1.62 -2.27
C ASP A 68 20.33 2.38 -0.95
N GLY A 69 19.94 1.73 0.15
CA GLY A 69 19.94 2.35 1.47
C GLY A 69 18.81 1.86 2.36
N ARG A 70 18.63 2.56 3.49
CA ARG A 70 17.60 2.23 4.47
C ARG A 70 16.40 3.15 4.32
N TYR A 71 15.29 2.59 3.89
CA TYR A 71 14.06 3.32 3.61
C TYR A 71 12.86 2.58 4.21
N THR A 72 11.77 3.28 4.44
CA THR A 72 10.45 2.65 4.63
C THR A 72 9.89 2.18 3.28
N PRO A 73 8.95 1.23 3.26
CA PRO A 73 8.33 0.77 2.01
C PRO A 73 7.68 1.89 1.19
N SER A 74 7.07 2.87 1.85
CA SER A 74 6.48 4.04 1.18
C SER A 74 7.54 4.97 0.59
N GLU A 75 8.67 5.16 1.29
CA GLU A 75 9.81 5.91 0.77
C GLU A 75 10.48 5.19 -0.41
N ALA A 76 10.74 3.90 -0.28
CA ALA A 76 11.31 3.08 -1.34
C ALA A 76 10.38 3.09 -2.57
N LEU A 77 9.06 2.95 -2.37
CA LEU A 77 8.09 3.06 -3.45
C LEU A 77 8.17 4.42 -4.15
N ARG A 78 8.19 5.51 -3.37
CA ARG A 78 8.31 6.88 -3.90
C ARG A 78 9.61 7.10 -4.67
N LEU A 79 10.72 6.51 -4.23
CA LEU A 79 12.00 6.58 -4.95
C LEU A 79 11.96 5.79 -6.25
N LEU A 80 11.35 4.60 -6.24
CA LEU A 80 11.19 3.75 -7.43
C LEU A 80 10.25 4.39 -8.47
N THR A 81 9.20 5.09 -8.02
CA THR A 81 8.28 5.82 -8.91
C THR A 81 8.71 7.26 -9.20
N GLY A 82 9.77 7.77 -8.55
CA GLY A 82 10.21 9.17 -8.57
C GLY A 82 10.77 9.72 -9.90
N GLY A 83 10.66 8.96 -10.99
CA GLY A 83 10.93 9.42 -12.37
C GLY A 83 9.86 8.94 -13.34
N THR A 84 8.73 8.47 -12.82
CA THR A 84 7.62 7.91 -13.59
C THR A 84 6.38 8.78 -13.37
N ASN A 85 5.52 8.89 -14.40
CA ASN A 85 4.23 9.59 -14.29
C ASN A 85 3.21 8.71 -13.53
N LEU A 86 3.61 8.20 -12.37
CA LEU A 86 2.81 7.31 -11.54
C LEU A 86 2.81 7.83 -10.11
N GLU A 87 1.62 7.88 -9.56
CA GLU A 87 1.39 8.21 -8.17
C GLU A 87 0.84 6.98 -7.44
N PHE A 88 0.94 7.02 -6.11
CA PHE A 88 0.44 5.96 -5.26
C PHE A 88 -0.35 6.54 -4.10
N VAL A 89 -1.39 5.83 -3.70
CA VAL A 89 -2.20 6.13 -2.53
C VAL A 89 -2.29 4.92 -1.61
N LEU A 90 -2.48 5.18 -0.32
CA LEU A 90 -2.72 4.16 0.68
C LEU A 90 -4.18 3.72 0.63
N GLY A 91 -4.39 2.48 0.21
CA GLY A 91 -5.68 1.79 0.31
C GLY A 91 -5.87 1.14 1.68
N GLN A 92 -6.98 0.42 1.83
CA GLN A 92 -7.31 -0.30 3.07
C GLN A 92 -6.34 -1.45 3.35
N ASP A 93 -5.87 -2.12 2.30
CA ASP A 93 -5.02 -3.32 2.42
C ASP A 93 -3.57 -3.11 2.00
N GLY A 94 -3.24 -2.01 1.31
CA GLY A 94 -1.90 -1.77 0.78
C GLY A 94 -1.77 -0.54 -0.12
N PHE A 95 -0.85 -0.60 -1.09
CA PHE A 95 -0.59 0.51 -2.01
C PHE A 95 -1.38 0.36 -3.30
N LEU A 96 -2.10 1.40 -3.72
CA LEU A 96 -2.77 1.49 -5.01
C LEU A 96 -2.02 2.49 -5.88
N MET A 97 -1.55 2.08 -7.05
CA MET A 97 -0.91 2.97 -8.02
C MET A 97 -1.86 3.40 -9.12
N HIS A 98 -1.74 4.66 -9.51
CA HIS A 98 -2.48 5.28 -10.59
C HIS A 98 -1.56 6.20 -11.42
N PRO A 99 -1.95 6.55 -12.65
CA PRO A 99 -1.27 7.59 -13.41
C PRO A 99 -1.27 8.91 -12.64
N ALA A 100 -0.18 9.68 -12.69
CA ALA A 100 -0.13 11.02 -12.09
C ALA A 100 -1.04 12.01 -12.84
N GLU A 101 -1.33 11.72 -14.10
CA GLU A 101 -2.31 12.41 -14.94
C GLU A 101 -3.79 12.24 -14.50
N TYR A 102 -4.06 11.70 -13.30
CA TYR A 102 -5.41 11.66 -12.72
C TYR A 102 -5.82 13.01 -12.10
N ASP A 103 -5.82 14.09 -12.89
CA ASP A 103 -6.38 15.40 -12.53
C ASP A 103 -7.41 15.92 -13.58
N GLU A 104 -7.54 15.28 -14.75
CA GLU A 104 -8.27 15.89 -15.88
C GLU A 104 -9.71 15.39 -16.12
N ALA A 105 -10.25 14.45 -15.32
CA ALA A 105 -11.60 13.90 -15.55
C ALA A 105 -12.67 14.32 -14.51
N GLN A 106 -12.31 15.05 -13.45
CA GLN A 106 -13.27 15.52 -12.42
C GLN A 106 -13.56 17.03 -12.47
N HIS A 107 -12.93 17.81 -13.36
CA HIS A 107 -13.22 19.24 -13.56
C HIS A 107 -14.00 19.57 -14.85
N GLN A 108 -14.53 18.59 -15.57
CA GLN A 108 -15.33 18.83 -16.78
C GLN A 108 -16.83 18.48 -16.61
N LYS A 109 -17.51 19.23 -15.73
CA LYS A 109 -18.92 19.62 -15.96
C LYS A 109 -19.08 21.12 -15.73
N THR A 110 -18.64 21.82 -16.76
CA THR A 110 -19.25 23.01 -17.38
C THR A 110 -20.76 23.16 -17.13
N GLY A 111 -21.20 24.40 -16.86
CA GLY A 111 -22.53 24.89 -17.26
C GLY A 111 -23.45 25.32 -16.14
#